data_AF-A0A972W609-F1
#
_entry.id   AF-A0A972W609-F1
#
_cell.length_a   1.000
_cell.length_b   1.000
_cell.length_c   1.000
_cell.angle_alpha   90.00
_cell.angle_beta   90.00
_cell.angle_gamma   90.00
#
_symmetry.space_group_name_H-M   'P 1'
#
loop_
_entity.id
_entity.type
_entity.pdbx_description
1 polymer ?
#
loop_
_entity_poly.entity_id
_entity_poly.type
_entity_poly.pdbx_seq_one_letter_code
_entity_poly.pdbx_strand_id
1 'polypeptide(L)' 'MNLPVTLQRLMCWLGFHNFRVLEVTFGFGEAGDVEKVECRLCGLILSREKSRH' A
#
# COMPACT_ATOMS: atom_id res chain seq x y z
N MET A 1 22.66 0.56 3.63
CA MET A 1 22.73 2.04 3.67
C MET A 1 21.39 2.54 4.20
N ASN A 2 21.36 3.20 5.35
CA ASN A 2 20.13 3.72 5.93
C ASN A 2 19.71 4.99 5.18
N LEU A 3 18.63 4.94 4.41
CA LEU A 3 18.09 6.13 3.78
C LEU A 3 17.53 7.05 4.88
N PRO A 4 17.94 8.32 4.97
CA PRO A 4 17.47 9.22 6.02
C PRO A 4 15.94 9.25 6.07
N VAL A 5 15.36 9.22 7.26
CA VAL A 5 13.89 9.23 7.46
C VAL A 5 13.24 10.44 6.76
N THR A 6 13.95 11.56 6.71
CA THR A 6 13.57 12.77 5.95
C THR A 6 13.41 12.50 4.46
N LEU A 7 14.34 11.78 3.84
CA LEU A 7 14.27 11.45 2.41
C LEU A 7 13.12 10.47 2.13
N GLN A 8 12.90 9.50 3.01
CA GLN A 8 11.78 8.58 2.91
C GLN A 8 10.41 9.30 3.03
N ARG A 9 10.31 10.32 3.89
CA ARG A 9 9.11 11.19 3.96
C ARG A 9 8.94 12.04 2.71
N LEU A 10 10.02 12.58 2.15
CA LEU A 10 9.97 13.34 0.90
C LEU A 10 9.45 12.47 -0.26
N MET A 11 9.91 11.22 -0.33
CA MET A 11 9.42 10.25 -1.31
C MET A 11 7.92 9.98 -1.18
N CYS A 12 7.41 9.87 0.05
CA CYS A 12 5.96 9.76 0.29
C CYS A 12 5.20 10.99 -0.24
N TRP A 13 5.78 12.19 -0.10
CA TRP A 13 5.17 13.42 -0.60
C TRP A 13 5.16 13.48 -2.14
N LEU A 14 6.15 12.86 -2.78
CA LEU A 14 6.24 12.71 -4.25
C LEU A 14 5.38 11.54 -4.80
N GLY A 15 4.64 10.83 -3.95
CA GLY A 15 3.79 9.69 -4.35
C GLY A 15 4.49 8.32 -4.34
N PHE A 16 5.78 8.27 -3.96
CA PHE A 16 6.49 7.01 -3.76
C PHE A 16 6.29 6.52 -2.33
N HIS A 17 5.35 5.60 -2.17
CA HIS A 17 4.99 5.06 -0.88
C HIS A 17 5.52 3.63 -0.69
N ASN A 18 6.06 3.35 0.50
CA ASN A 18 6.39 1.99 0.92
C ASN A 18 5.15 1.34 1.56
N PHE A 19 4.30 0.75 0.71
CA PHE A 19 3.08 0.08 1.12
C PHE A 19 3.35 -1.29 1.76
N ARG A 20 2.61 -1.60 2.81
CA ARG A 20 2.51 -2.92 3.43
C ARG A 20 1.05 -3.36 3.40
N VAL A 21 0.80 -4.62 3.08
CA VAL A 21 -0.53 -5.21 3.17
C VAL A 21 -0.95 -5.27 4.64
N LEU A 22 -2.08 -4.66 4.96
CA LEU A 22 -2.73 -4.75 6.27
C LEU A 22 -3.75 -5.89 6.30
N GLU A 23 -4.61 -5.92 5.28
CA GLU A 23 -5.73 -6.85 5.21
C GLU A 23 -5.95 -7.27 3.76
N VAL A 24 -6.23 -8.55 3.56
CA VAL A 24 -6.64 -9.09 2.27
C VAL A 24 -8.02 -9.69 2.45
N THR A 25 -9.00 -9.07 1.85
CA THR A 25 -10.35 -9.60 1.75
C THR A 25 -10.43 -10.39 0.46
N PHE A 26 -10.35 -11.71 0.58
CA PHE A 26 -10.53 -12.62 -0.56
C PHE A 26 -12.02 -12.64 -0.93
N GLY A 27 -12.32 -12.15 -2.13
CA GLY A 27 -13.66 -12.22 -2.71
C GLY A 27 -13.91 -13.63 -3.24
N PHE A 28 -15.05 -14.22 -2.88
CA PHE A 28 -15.49 -15.47 -3.50
C PHE A 28 -16.45 -15.12 -4.65
N GLY A 29 -15.99 -15.19 -5.91
CA GLY A 29 -16.81 -14.93 -7.11
C GLY A 29 -16.12 -14.00 -8.12
N GLU A 30 -16.89 -13.34 -8.99
CA GLU A 30 -16.43 -12.33 -9.96
C GLU A 30 -15.87 -11.06 -9.30
N ALA A 31 -16.14 -10.86 -8.00
CA ALA A 31 -15.54 -9.80 -7.22
C ALA A 31 -14.09 -10.18 -6.89
N GLY A 32 -13.12 -9.46 -7.47
CA GLY A 32 -11.68 -9.69 -7.27
C GLY A 32 -11.26 -9.58 -5.80
N ASP A 33 -10.02 -10.02 -5.51
CA ASP A 33 -9.45 -9.92 -4.17
C ASP A 33 -9.24 -8.43 -3.84
N VAL A 34 -9.81 -7.90 -2.75
CA VAL A 34 -9.56 -6.51 -2.32
C VAL A 34 -8.50 -6.53 -1.23
N GLU A 35 -7.42 -5.79 -1.44
CA GLU A 35 -6.35 -5.65 -0.46
C GLU A 35 -6.25 -4.21 0.06
N LYS A 36 -6.20 -4.09 1.37
CA LYS A 36 -5.96 -2.85 2.09
C LYS A 36 -4.49 -2.76 2.41
N VAL A 37 -3.84 -1.70 1.93
CA VAL A 37 -2.42 -1.44 2.11
C VAL A 37 -2.21 -0.13 2.86
N GLU A 38 -1.15 -0.06 3.66
CA GLU A 38 -0.76 1.14 4.39
C GLU A 38 0.71 1.50 4.10
N CYS A 39 0.98 2.78 3.90
CA CYS A 39 2.35 3.27 3.86
C CYS A 39 2.96 3.34 5.27
N ARG A 40 4.04 2.59 5.50
CA ARG A 40 4.71 2.54 6.84
C ARG A 40 5.31 3.87 7.31
N LEU A 41 5.44 4.84 6.42
CA LEU A 41 6.13 6.11 6.65
C LEU A 41 5.17 7.28 6.89
N CYS A 42 4.13 7.40 6.07
CA CYS A 42 3.15 8.48 6.18
C CYS A 42 1.77 8.03 6.70
N GLY A 43 1.52 6.73 6.84
CA GLY A 43 0.24 6.19 7.30
C GLY A 43 -0.88 6.27 6.25
N LEU A 44 -0.56 6.54 4.98
CA LEU A 44 -1.55 6.54 3.91
C LEU A 44 -2.13 5.15 3.73
N ILE A 45 -3.45 5.01 3.90
CA ILE A 45 -4.19 3.76 3.71
C ILE A 45 -4.90 3.79 2.36
N LEU A 46 -4.72 2.76 1.55
CA LEU A 46 -5.40 2.57 0.27
C LEU A 46 -6.03 1.18 0.20
N SER A 47 -7.20 1.09 -0.41
CA SER A 47 -7.79 -0.19 -0.82
C SER A 47 -7.61 -0.33 -2.32
N ARG A 48 -7.02 -1.43 -2.77
CA ARG A 48 -6.87 -1.74 -4.20
C ARG A 48 -7.51 -3.08 -4.50
N GLU A 49 -8.18 -3.15 -5.64
CA GLU A 49 -8.67 -4.41 -6.18
C GLU A 49 -7.53 -5.10 -6.92
N LYS A 50 -7.26 -6.34 -6.53
CA LYS A 50 -6.35 -7.24 -7.21
C LYS A 50 -7.18 -8.10 -8.15
N SER A 51 -7.33 -7.64 -9.39
CA SER A 51 -7.88 -8.46 -10.46
C SER A 51 -6.95 -9.67 -10.67
N ARG A 52 -7.49 -10.89 -10.52
CA ARG A 52 -6.78 -12.12 -10.92
C ARG A 52 -6.84 -12.20 -12.44
N HIS A 53 -5.69 -11.97 -13.07
CA HIS A 53 -5.51 -12.24 -14.49
C HIS A 53 -5.12 -13.71 -14.72
#